data_AF-A0A3A2ZKR4-F1
#
_entry.id   AF-A0A3A2ZKR4-F1
#
_cell.length_a   1.000
_cell.length_b   1.000
_cell.length_c   1.000
_cell.angle_alpha   90.00
_cell.angle_beta   90.00
_cell.angle_gamma   90.00
#
_symmetry.space_group_name_H-M   'P 1'
#
loop_
_entity.id
_entity.type
_entity.pdbx_description
1 polymer ?
#
loop_
_entity_poly.entity_id
_entity_poly.type
_entity_poly.pdbx_seq_one_letter_code
_entity_poly.pdbx_strand_id
1 'polypeptide(L)'
;MVTCQAGVTVVYAIIGCIVYYYCGSYVAAPALGSAGRVIKIISYAFALPGLLVTMAIVTHIPAKFIFVNVLRGSRHLTSNTPTHWISWLSCTFAITIIAWIIASTIPVFDALVSLIGALLGPLMCIQPMGAMWLYDNWGKGRDQHKTKRWMLTSLWSVILIIVGTFLMVAGTYGSVVGIMDAYRESGGSAAFSCADNSNSV
;
A
#
# COMPACT_ATOMS: atom_id res chain seq x y z
N MET A 1 1.95 -17.12 -14.15
CA MET A 1 1.43 -16.38 -12.98
C MET A 1 1.67 -17.15 -11.68
N VAL A 2 1.22 -18.40 -11.53
CA VAL A 2 1.43 -19.18 -10.28
C VAL A 2 2.90 -19.33 -9.90
N THR A 3 3.80 -19.58 -10.87
CA THR A 3 5.24 -19.70 -10.62
C THR A 3 5.85 -18.42 -10.05
N CYS A 4 5.44 -17.26 -10.56
CA CYS A 4 5.91 -15.96 -10.06
C CYS A 4 5.40 -15.70 -8.64
N GLN A 5 4.11 -15.98 -8.39
CA GLN A 5 3.52 -15.82 -7.07
C GLN A 5 4.19 -16.73 -6.04
N ALA A 6 4.37 -18.02 -6.37
CA ALA A 6 5.05 -18.98 -5.51
C ALA A 6 6.48 -18.55 -5.21
N GLY A 7 7.24 -18.12 -6.23
CA GLY A 7 8.61 -17.62 -6.05
C GLY A 7 8.67 -16.42 -5.10
N VAL A 8 7.80 -15.44 -5.28
CA VAL A 8 7.72 -14.26 -4.42
C VAL A 8 7.35 -14.65 -2.98
N THR A 9 6.33 -15.49 -2.79
CA THR A 9 5.92 -15.96 -1.46
C THR A 9 7.04 -16.71 -0.74
N VAL A 10 7.79 -17.56 -1.44
CA VAL A 10 8.93 -18.28 -0.87
C VAL A 10 10.03 -17.31 -0.42
N VAL A 11 10.37 -16.32 -1.24
CA VAL A 11 11.38 -15.31 -0.89
C VAL A 11 10.95 -14.50 0.35
N TYR A 12 9.70 -14.02 0.39
CA TYR A 12 9.17 -13.30 1.56
C TYR A 12 9.18 -14.16 2.82
N ALA A 13 8.78 -15.43 2.72
CA ALA A 13 8.76 -16.36 3.86
C ALA A 13 10.19 -16.62 4.38
N ILE A 14 11.16 -16.89 3.50
CA ILE A 14 12.55 -17.14 3.89
C ILE A 14 13.14 -15.91 4.58
N ILE A 15 13.00 -14.72 3.98
CA ILE A 15 13.54 -13.48 4.57
C ILE A 15 12.89 -13.20 5.92
N GLY A 16 11.56 -13.33 6.02
CA GLY A 16 10.82 -13.13 7.27
C GLY A 16 11.26 -14.08 8.38
N CYS A 17 11.37 -15.38 8.10
CA CYS A 17 11.82 -16.38 9.08
C CYS A 17 13.26 -16.11 9.56
N ILE A 18 14.18 -15.77 8.65
CA ILE A 18 15.58 -15.48 8.99
C ILE A 18 15.65 -14.23 9.88
N VAL A 19 15.01 -13.13 9.48
CA VAL A 19 15.02 -11.88 10.26
C VAL A 19 14.41 -12.10 11.64
N TYR A 20 13.29 -12.82 11.73
CA TYR A 20 12.67 -13.11 13.03
C TYR A 20 13.53 -13.99 13.93
N TYR A 21 14.22 -14.99 13.37
CA TYR A 21 15.13 -15.85 14.12
C TYR A 21 16.32 -15.09 14.71
N TYR A 22 16.89 -14.14 13.97
CA TYR A 22 18.08 -13.39 14.41
C TYR A 22 17.76 -12.11 15.20
N CYS A 23 16.70 -11.38 14.86
CA CYS A 23 16.34 -10.11 15.52
C CYS A 23 15.33 -10.29 16.66
N GLY A 24 14.64 -11.42 16.74
CA GLY A 24 13.63 -11.70 17.76
C GLY A 24 12.34 -10.89 17.59
N SER A 25 11.59 -10.72 18.68
CA SER A 25 10.27 -10.07 18.68
C SER A 25 10.32 -8.54 18.50
N TYR A 26 11.46 -7.90 18.78
CA TYR A 26 11.62 -6.44 18.73
C TYR A 26 12.37 -6.00 17.46
N VAL A 27 11.92 -6.47 16.29
CA VAL A 27 12.46 -6.04 15.01
C VAL A 27 12.04 -4.59 14.73
N ALA A 28 13.00 -3.72 14.42
CA ALA A 28 12.72 -2.36 13.98
C ALA A 28 12.01 -2.41 12.63
N ALA A 29 11.03 -1.52 12.43
CA ALA A 29 10.44 -1.27 11.13
C ALA A 29 11.02 0.05 10.58
N PRO A 30 11.70 0.04 9.41
CA PRO A 30 12.01 -1.08 8.51
C PRO A 30 13.05 -2.07 9.06
N ALA A 31 12.96 -3.35 8.69
CA ALA A 31 13.83 -4.43 9.20
C ALA A 31 15.34 -4.14 9.11
N LEU A 32 15.76 -3.41 8.08
CA LEU A 32 17.14 -2.94 7.89
C LEU A 32 17.68 -2.10 9.07
N GLY A 33 16.79 -1.48 9.85
CA GLY A 33 17.12 -0.72 11.05
C GLY A 33 17.58 -1.58 12.22
N SER A 34 17.25 -2.89 12.23
CA SER A 34 17.67 -3.82 13.29
C SER A 34 19.12 -4.27 13.14
N ALA A 35 19.77 -3.98 12.01
CA ALA A 35 21.17 -4.30 11.77
C ALA A 35 22.08 -3.23 12.38
N GLY A 36 23.30 -3.62 12.79
CA GLY A 36 24.29 -2.69 13.33
C GLY A 36 24.61 -1.53 12.36
N ARG A 37 25.06 -0.39 12.91
CA ARG A 37 25.24 0.90 12.19
C ARG A 37 25.90 0.77 10.80
N VAL A 38 26.98 -0.02 10.68
CA VAL A 38 27.71 -0.19 9.42
C VAL A 38 26.86 -0.92 8.36
N ILE A 39 26.22 -2.02 8.74
CA ILE A 39 25.38 -2.83 7.84
C ILE A 39 24.16 -2.02 7.40
N LYS A 40 23.51 -1.31 8.34
CA LYS A 40 22.38 -0.42 8.06
C LYS A 40 22.72 0.59 6.95
N ILE A 41 23.83 1.32 7.08
CA ILE A 41 24.24 2.33 6.09
C ILE A 41 24.49 1.70 4.71
N ILE A 42 25.21 0.57 4.66
CA ILE A 42 25.50 -0.13 3.40
C ILE A 42 24.20 -0.61 2.75
N SER A 43 23.30 -1.23 3.51
CA SER A 43 22.03 -1.71 2.98
C SER A 43 21.14 -0.59 2.47
N TYR A 44 21.05 0.54 3.19
CA TYR A 44 20.31 1.71 2.71
C TYR A 44 20.96 2.32 1.46
N ALA A 45 22.30 2.33 1.36
CA ALA A 45 22.99 2.81 0.16
C ALA A 45 22.60 2.01 -1.10
N PHE A 46 22.49 0.67 -1.00
CA PHE A 46 22.02 -0.17 -2.10
C PHE A 46 20.51 -0.05 -2.35
N ALA A 47 19.71 0.18 -1.31
CA ALA A 47 18.26 0.35 -1.44
C ALA A 47 17.87 1.70 -2.06
N LEU A 48 18.64 2.76 -1.81
CA LEU A 48 18.32 4.14 -2.21
C LEU A 48 18.04 4.32 -3.71
N PRO A 49 18.85 3.78 -4.65
CA PRO A 49 18.54 3.87 -6.08
C PRO A 49 17.18 3.26 -6.43
N GLY A 50 16.86 2.08 -5.86
CA GLY A 50 15.57 1.42 -6.07
C GLY A 50 14.41 2.20 -5.46
N LEU A 51 14.61 2.79 -4.28
CA LEU A 51 13.62 3.64 -3.63
C LEU A 51 13.34 4.92 -4.44
N LEU A 52 14.37 5.58 -4.96
CA LEU A 52 14.22 6.79 -5.78
C LEU A 52 13.44 6.51 -7.08
N VAL A 53 13.77 5.42 -7.79
CA VAL A 53 13.06 5.03 -9.01
C VAL A 53 11.60 4.68 -8.68
N THR A 54 11.38 3.92 -7.60
CA THR A 54 10.02 3.55 -7.17
C THR A 54 9.21 4.79 -6.82
N MET A 55 9.77 5.72 -6.03
CA MET A 55 9.16 7.00 -5.65
C MET A 55 8.76 7.82 -6.89
N ALA A 56 9.62 7.90 -7.89
CA ALA A 56 9.33 8.61 -9.13
C ALA A 56 8.14 7.99 -9.88
N ILE A 57 8.11 6.66 -10.01
CA ILE A 57 7.02 5.94 -10.69
C ILE A 57 5.69 6.13 -9.97
N VAL A 58 5.65 5.91 -8.65
CA VAL A 58 4.41 5.99 -7.86
C VAL A 58 3.88 7.42 -7.74
N THR A 59 4.73 8.43 -7.85
CA THR A 59 4.29 9.85 -7.93
C THR A 59 3.77 10.16 -9.34
N HIS A 60 4.43 9.63 -10.36
CA HIS A 60 4.11 9.91 -11.76
C HIS A 60 2.77 9.30 -12.22
N ILE A 61 2.42 8.09 -11.79
CA ILE A 61 1.16 7.42 -12.18
C ILE A 61 -0.09 8.26 -11.84
N PRO A 62 -0.32 8.67 -10.58
CA PRO A 62 -1.47 9.50 -10.23
C PRO A 62 -1.38 10.89 -10.87
N ALA A 63 -0.17 11.48 -10.98
CA ALA A 63 0.02 12.78 -11.63
C ALA A 63 -0.46 12.75 -13.08
N LYS A 64 -0.04 11.72 -13.84
CA LYS A 64 -0.46 11.51 -15.22
C LYS A 64 -1.96 11.23 -15.32
N PHE A 65 -2.52 10.45 -14.40
CA PHE A 65 -3.95 10.17 -14.39
C PHE A 65 -4.76 11.46 -14.23
N ILE A 66 -4.42 12.31 -13.25
CA ILE A 66 -5.09 13.61 -13.04
C ILE A 66 -4.87 14.52 -14.25
N PHE A 67 -3.62 14.63 -14.71
CA PHE A 67 -3.25 15.48 -15.85
C PHE A 67 -4.04 15.15 -17.12
N VAL A 68 -4.15 13.86 -17.47
CA VAL A 68 -4.90 13.42 -18.66
C VAL A 68 -6.39 13.68 -18.51
N ASN A 69 -6.96 13.54 -17.31
CA ASN A 69 -8.38 13.83 -17.08
C ASN A 69 -8.68 15.33 -17.15
N VAL A 70 -7.82 16.18 -16.61
CA VAL A 70 -8.01 17.64 -16.58
C VAL A 70 -7.80 18.26 -17.97
N LEU A 71 -6.79 17.82 -18.73
CA LEU A 71 -6.48 18.34 -20.07
C LEU A 71 -7.15 17.53 -21.20
N ARG A 72 -8.10 16.63 -20.88
CA ARG A 72 -8.76 15.79 -21.89
C ARG A 72 -9.47 16.66 -22.93
N GLY A 73 -9.16 16.44 -24.21
CA GLY A 73 -9.76 17.20 -25.32
C GLY A 73 -9.13 18.57 -25.59
N SER A 74 -8.07 18.95 -24.86
CA SER A 74 -7.35 20.21 -25.09
C SER A 74 -6.12 20.01 -25.98
N ARG A 75 -5.82 21.02 -26.84
CA ARG A 75 -4.56 21.08 -27.61
C ARG A 75 -3.32 21.14 -26.71
N HIS A 76 -3.49 21.60 -25.47
CA HIS A 76 -2.42 21.70 -24.47
C HIS A 76 -1.94 20.33 -23.96
N LEU A 77 -2.67 19.24 -24.22
CA LEU A 77 -2.25 17.90 -23.80
C LEU A 77 -1.01 17.42 -24.56
N THR A 78 -0.91 17.75 -25.86
CA THR A 78 0.13 17.24 -26.76
C THR A 78 1.10 18.34 -27.22
N SER A 79 0.70 19.61 -27.12
CA SER A 79 1.53 20.75 -27.54
C SER A 79 2.31 21.35 -26.37
N ASN A 80 3.60 21.61 -26.59
CA ASN A 80 4.51 22.27 -25.64
C ASN A 80 4.08 23.72 -25.39
N THR A 81 3.10 23.89 -24.51
CA THR A 81 2.53 25.18 -24.12
C THR A 81 2.85 25.45 -22.65
N PRO A 82 2.92 26.71 -22.22
CA PRO A 82 3.18 27.03 -20.81
C PRO A 82 2.11 26.43 -19.88
N THR A 83 0.86 26.35 -20.35
CA THR A 83 -0.25 25.69 -19.64
C THR A 83 -0.03 24.18 -19.43
N HIS A 84 0.61 23.49 -20.39
CA HIS A 84 1.02 22.09 -20.24
C HIS A 84 2.01 21.92 -19.09
N TRP A 85 3.09 22.71 -19.10
CA TRP A 85 4.15 22.62 -18.09
C TRP A 85 3.66 23.02 -16.69
N ILE A 86 2.86 24.08 -16.58
CA ILE A 86 2.28 24.50 -15.31
C ILE A 86 1.33 23.43 -14.77
N SER A 87 0.43 22.89 -15.60
CA SER A 87 -0.49 21.84 -15.16
C SER A 87 0.24 20.57 -14.76
N TRP A 88 1.30 20.19 -15.48
CA TRP A 88 2.12 19.02 -15.15
C TRP A 88 2.84 19.21 -13.81
N LEU A 89 3.58 20.30 -13.65
CA LEU A 89 4.32 20.61 -12.41
C LEU A 89 3.38 20.81 -11.22
N SER A 90 2.21 21.41 -11.42
CA SER A 90 1.21 21.56 -10.36
C SER A 90 0.67 20.20 -9.91
N CYS A 91 0.42 19.26 -10.82
CA CYS A 91 -0.09 17.93 -10.46
C CYS A 91 0.96 17.15 -9.68
N THR A 92 2.22 17.12 -10.15
CA THR A 92 3.30 16.40 -9.46
C THR A 92 3.58 17.02 -8.10
N PHE A 93 3.67 18.36 -8.01
CA PHE A 93 3.92 19.07 -6.77
C PHE A 93 2.80 18.85 -5.74
N ALA A 94 1.53 18.90 -6.16
CA ALA A 94 0.40 18.65 -5.27
C ALA A 94 0.44 17.24 -4.66
N ILE A 95 0.75 16.21 -5.47
CA ILE A 95 0.87 14.83 -4.99
C ILE A 95 2.04 14.71 -4.00
N THR A 96 3.18 15.33 -4.29
CA THR A 96 4.33 15.34 -3.39
C THR A 96 4.01 16.02 -2.06
N ILE A 97 3.28 17.15 -2.06
CA ILE A 97 2.82 17.81 -0.83
C ILE A 97 1.93 16.88 -0.01
N ILE A 98 0.95 16.23 -0.63
CA ILE A 98 0.04 15.32 0.08
C ILE A 98 0.83 14.16 0.70
N ALA A 99 1.76 13.57 -0.04
CA ALA A 99 2.62 12.52 0.46
C ALA A 99 3.48 12.99 1.66
N TRP A 100 4.04 14.20 1.58
CA TRP A 100 4.82 14.80 2.66
C TRP A 100 3.99 15.05 3.93
N ILE A 101 2.74 15.52 3.79
CA ILE A 101 1.82 15.71 4.92
C ILE A 101 1.54 14.36 5.59
N ILE A 102 1.22 13.33 4.82
CA ILE A 102 0.93 11.98 5.36
C ILE A 102 2.15 11.43 6.10
N ALA A 103 3.33 11.51 5.48
CA ALA A 103 4.58 11.03 6.08
C ALA A 103 4.94 11.77 7.38
N SER A 104 4.65 13.08 7.47
CA SER A 104 4.92 13.88 8.67
C SER A 104 3.87 13.70 9.78
N THR A 105 2.69 13.20 9.42
CA THR A 105 1.57 12.98 10.36
C THR A 105 1.65 11.62 11.05
N ILE A 106 2.16 10.59 10.38
CA ILE A 106 2.29 9.24 10.97
C ILE A 106 3.78 8.92 11.07
N PRO A 107 4.43 9.18 12.22
CA PRO A 107 5.88 9.06 12.38
C PRO A 107 6.37 7.60 12.49
N VAL A 108 5.45 6.62 12.50
CA VAL A 108 5.72 5.19 12.58
C VAL A 108 5.42 4.53 11.24
N PHE A 109 6.48 4.06 10.56
CA PHE A 109 6.38 3.47 9.22
C PHE A 109 5.48 2.21 9.18
N ASP A 110 5.60 1.32 10.16
CA ASP A 110 4.83 0.07 10.21
C ASP A 110 3.31 0.34 10.28
N ALA A 111 2.91 1.23 11.17
CA ALA A 111 1.51 1.60 11.34
C ALA A 111 0.94 2.27 10.08
N LEU A 112 1.73 3.10 9.38
CA LEU A 112 1.34 3.70 8.10
C LEU A 112 1.12 2.64 7.02
N VAL A 113 2.06 1.71 6.86
CA VAL A 113 1.96 0.63 5.86
C VAL A 113 0.80 -0.31 6.18
N SER A 114 0.62 -0.65 7.46
CA SER A 114 -0.50 -1.48 7.94
C SER A 114 -1.85 -0.80 7.67
N LEU A 115 -1.97 0.50 7.95
CA LEU A 115 -3.19 1.27 7.69
C LEU A 115 -3.55 1.29 6.20
N ILE A 116 -2.58 1.62 5.33
CA ILE A 116 -2.78 1.66 3.88
C ILE A 116 -3.14 0.27 3.35
N GLY A 117 -2.43 -0.77 3.80
CA GLY A 117 -2.65 -2.15 3.42
C GLY A 117 -4.02 -2.67 3.85
N ALA A 118 -4.44 -2.38 5.08
CA ALA A 118 -5.74 -2.80 5.60
C ALA A 118 -6.91 -2.07 4.93
N LEU A 119 -6.74 -0.77 4.62
CA LEU A 119 -7.80 0.02 4.00
C LEU A 119 -7.96 -0.29 2.51
N LEU A 120 -6.85 -0.28 1.75
CA LEU A 120 -6.89 -0.37 0.30
C LEU A 120 -6.69 -1.80 -0.22
N GLY A 121 -5.98 -2.66 0.52
CA GLY A 121 -5.69 -4.04 0.10
C GLY A 121 -6.95 -4.88 -0.12
N PRO A 122 -7.85 -5.02 0.88
CA PRO A 122 -9.08 -5.76 0.71
C PRO A 122 -10.02 -5.12 -0.33
N LEU A 123 -10.07 -3.78 -0.38
CA LEU A 123 -10.91 -3.03 -1.32
C LEU A 123 -10.48 -3.21 -2.78
N MET A 124 -9.17 -3.30 -3.06
CA MET A 124 -8.65 -3.42 -4.43
C MET A 124 -8.48 -4.87 -4.88
N CYS A 125 -8.12 -5.76 -3.97
CA CYS A 125 -7.81 -7.15 -4.31
C CYS A 125 -8.98 -8.08 -4.01
N ILE A 126 -9.51 -8.10 -2.78
CA ILE A 126 -10.40 -9.18 -2.32
C ILE A 126 -11.86 -8.92 -2.73
N GLN A 127 -12.39 -7.74 -2.39
CA GLN A 127 -13.80 -7.40 -2.58
C GLN A 127 -14.20 -7.34 -4.08
N PRO A 128 -13.42 -6.73 -4.99
CA PRO A 128 -13.79 -6.64 -6.40
C PRO A 128 -13.73 -7.99 -7.10
N MET A 129 -12.79 -8.88 -6.73
CA MET A 129 -12.74 -10.24 -7.28
C MET A 129 -13.99 -11.04 -6.92
N GLY A 130 -14.46 -10.94 -5.68
CA GLY A 130 -15.73 -11.56 -5.25
C GLY A 130 -16.94 -10.96 -5.96
N ALA A 131 -17.02 -9.64 -6.06
CA ALA A 131 -18.13 -8.92 -6.68
C ALA A 131 -18.21 -9.14 -8.21
N MET A 132 -17.07 -9.11 -8.90
CA MET A 132 -16.98 -9.34 -10.35
C MET A 132 -17.45 -10.74 -10.72
N TRP A 133 -17.02 -11.75 -9.96
CA TRP A 133 -17.49 -13.12 -10.19
C TRP A 133 -19.01 -13.24 -10.00
N LEU A 134 -19.55 -12.59 -8.96
CA LEU A 134 -20.99 -12.59 -8.72
C LEU A 134 -21.73 -11.93 -9.88
N TYR A 135 -21.27 -10.77 -10.36
CA TYR A 135 -21.88 -10.06 -11.49
C TYR A 135 -21.92 -10.89 -12.78
N ASP A 136 -20.77 -11.46 -13.20
CA ASP A 136 -20.66 -12.20 -14.46
C ASP A 136 -21.43 -13.54 -14.46
N ASN A 137 -21.57 -14.16 -13.30
CA ASN A 137 -22.17 -15.48 -13.15
C ASN A 137 -23.61 -15.43 -12.57
N TRP A 138 -24.12 -14.24 -12.25
CA TRP A 138 -25.48 -14.06 -11.71
C TRP A 138 -26.54 -14.47 -12.73
N GLY A 139 -26.42 -14.00 -13.98
CA GLY A 139 -27.38 -14.27 -15.05
C GLY A 139 -27.38 -15.74 -15.49
N LYS A 140 -26.19 -16.35 -15.62
CA LYS A 140 -26.02 -17.74 -16.05
C LYS A 140 -26.59 -18.76 -15.06
N GLY A 141 -26.62 -18.42 -13.77
CA GLY A 141 -27.20 -19.25 -12.72
C GLY A 141 -28.73 -19.26 -12.67
N ARG A 142 -29.40 -18.33 -13.37
CA ARG A 142 -30.87 -18.26 -13.43
C ARG A 142 -31.45 -19.19 -14.49
N ASP A 143 -30.72 -19.41 -15.58
CA ASP A 143 -31.20 -20.18 -16.75
C ASP A 143 -30.76 -21.65 -16.75
N GLN A 144 -29.60 -21.98 -16.17
CA GLN A 144 -29.18 -23.37 -15.95
C GLN A 144 -29.51 -23.77 -14.52
N HIS A 145 -30.34 -24.80 -14.33
CA HIS A 145 -30.66 -25.41 -13.04
C HIS A 145 -29.45 -25.38 -12.09
N LYS A 146 -29.61 -24.68 -10.95
CA LYS A 146 -28.60 -24.40 -9.92
C LYS A 146 -27.74 -25.63 -9.63
N THR A 147 -26.66 -25.78 -10.39
CA THR A 147 -25.72 -26.88 -10.24
C THR A 147 -25.04 -26.70 -8.88
N LYS A 148 -24.84 -27.77 -8.11
CA LYS A 148 -24.18 -27.69 -6.77
C LYS A 148 -22.86 -26.89 -6.82
N ARG A 149 -22.13 -26.98 -7.94
CA ARG A 149 -20.93 -26.19 -8.23
C ARG A 149 -21.19 -24.67 -8.27
N TRP A 150 -22.27 -24.21 -8.90
CA TRP A 150 -22.65 -22.79 -8.97
C TRP A 150 -23.01 -22.23 -7.58
N MET A 151 -23.74 -23.02 -6.79
CA MET A 151 -24.06 -22.63 -5.42
C MET A 151 -22.80 -22.54 -4.54
N LEU A 152 -21.88 -23.50 -4.68
CA LEU A 152 -20.62 -23.51 -3.93
C LEU A 152 -19.72 -22.32 -4.28
N THR A 153 -19.57 -22.02 -5.58
CA THR A 153 -18.75 -20.90 -6.03
C THR A 153 -19.39 -19.54 -5.73
N SER A 154 -20.73 -19.44 -5.75
CA SER A 154 -21.43 -18.23 -5.32
C SER A 154 -21.31 -17.98 -3.83
N LEU A 155 -21.46 -19.02 -3.01
CA LEU A 155 -21.21 -18.94 -1.58
C LEU A 155 -19.77 -18.52 -1.29
N TRP A 156 -18.79 -19.10 -2.00
CA TRP A 156 -17.37 -18.75 -1.87
C TRP A 156 -17.11 -17.27 -2.18
N SER A 157 -17.67 -16.75 -3.27
CA SER A 157 -17.52 -15.33 -3.64
C SER A 157 -18.15 -14.38 -2.61
N VAL A 158 -19.29 -14.74 -2.02
CA VAL A 158 -19.90 -13.95 -0.93
C VAL A 158 -19.03 -14.01 0.34
N ILE A 159 -18.48 -15.18 0.69
CA ILE A 159 -17.55 -15.32 1.82
C ILE A 159 -16.32 -14.43 1.61
N LEU A 160 -15.74 -14.37 0.40
CA LEU A 160 -14.61 -13.49 0.11
C LEU A 160 -14.94 -12.01 0.34
N ILE A 161 -16.15 -11.56 0.00
CA ILE A 161 -16.58 -10.18 0.27
C ILE A 161 -16.73 -9.94 1.78
N ILE A 162 -17.33 -10.87 2.52
CA ILE A 162 -17.51 -10.74 3.98
C ILE A 162 -16.14 -10.74 4.69
N VAL A 163 -15.26 -11.68 4.34
CA VAL A 163 -13.90 -11.73 4.91
C VAL A 163 -13.11 -10.49 4.51
N GLY A 164 -13.22 -10.04 3.26
CA GLY A 164 -12.56 -8.81 2.80
C GLY A 164 -13.05 -7.56 3.52
N THR A 165 -14.35 -7.45 3.79
CA THR A 165 -14.91 -6.32 4.57
C THR A 165 -14.52 -6.40 6.05
N PHE A 166 -14.51 -7.60 6.63
CA PHE A 166 -14.03 -7.83 7.99
C PHE A 166 -12.55 -7.44 8.15
N LEU A 167 -11.67 -7.93 7.26
CA LEU A 167 -10.24 -7.61 7.28
C LEU A 167 -9.99 -6.11 7.11
N MET A 168 -10.78 -5.43 6.28
CA MET A 168 -10.71 -3.99 6.12
C MET A 168 -11.06 -3.27 7.43
N VAL A 169 -12.21 -3.57 8.02
CA VAL A 169 -12.67 -2.89 9.25
C VAL A 169 -11.75 -3.22 10.44
N ALA A 170 -11.49 -4.51 10.69
CA ALA A 170 -10.66 -4.95 11.81
C ALA A 170 -9.20 -4.52 11.66
N GLY A 171 -8.64 -4.60 10.44
CA GLY A 171 -7.27 -4.18 10.16
C GLY A 171 -7.07 -2.66 10.25
N THR A 172 -8.02 -1.88 9.71
CA THR A 172 -7.99 -0.41 9.86
C THR A 172 -8.12 -0.02 11.33
N TYR A 173 -9.03 -0.66 12.08
CA TYR A 173 -9.17 -0.43 13.52
C TYR A 173 -7.86 -0.73 14.28
N GLY A 174 -7.25 -1.89 14.04
CA GLY A 174 -5.98 -2.27 14.68
C GLY A 174 -4.85 -1.29 14.37
N SER A 175 -4.77 -0.83 13.11
CA SER A 175 -3.77 0.15 12.69
C SER A 175 -3.98 1.51 13.37
N VAL A 176 -5.22 1.98 13.48
CA VAL A 176 -5.56 3.24 14.16
C VAL A 176 -5.22 3.18 15.64
N VAL A 177 -5.53 2.06 16.31
CA VAL A 177 -5.17 1.86 17.72
C VAL A 177 -3.64 1.86 17.89
N GLY A 178 -2.91 1.17 17.00
CA GLY A 178 -1.44 1.19 17.02
C GLY A 178 -0.85 2.59 16.85
N ILE A 179 -1.44 3.43 15.99
CA ILE A 179 -1.05 4.84 15.86
C ILE A 179 -1.35 5.58 17.17
N MET A 180 -2.53 5.42 17.76
CA MET A 180 -2.89 6.09 19.02
C MET A 180 -1.96 5.74 20.17
N ASP A 181 -1.58 4.46 20.31
CA ASP A 181 -0.69 4.01 21.37
C ASP A 181 0.74 4.57 21.17
N ALA A 182 1.25 4.58 19.94
CA ALA A 182 2.52 5.23 19.62
C ALA A 182 2.51 6.75 19.92
N TYR A 183 1.38 7.42 19.71
CA TYR A 183 1.21 8.84 20.06
C TYR A 183 1.18 9.08 21.58
N ARG A 184 0.63 8.13 22.35
CA ARG A 184 0.60 8.21 23.82
C ARG A 184 1.97 7.98 24.43
N GLU A 185 2.74 7.02 23.90
CA GLU A 185 4.11 6.74 24.35
C GLU A 185 5.07 7.90 24.07
N SER A 186 4.89 8.61 22.95
CA SER A 186 5.71 9.75 22.54
C SER A 186 5.30 11.09 23.18
N GLY A 187 4.37 11.10 24.13
CA GLY A 187 3.96 12.31 24.85
C GLY A 187 3.13 13.29 24.02
N GLY A 188 2.50 12.84 22.93
CA GLY A 188 1.51 13.62 22.17
C GLY A 188 2.05 14.62 21.14
N SER A 189 3.36 14.76 20.96
CA SER A 189 3.98 15.75 20.05
C SER A 189 4.75 15.13 18.87
N ALA A 190 4.30 14.00 18.33
CA ALA A 190 5.04 13.28 17.28
C ALA A 190 4.70 13.75 15.85
N ALA A 191 3.60 14.47 15.63
CA ALA A 191 3.27 15.07 14.33
C ALA A 191 4.22 16.22 14.02
N PHE A 192 4.89 16.19 12.87
CA PHE A 192 5.92 17.18 12.47
C PHE A 192 7.11 17.30 13.42
N SER A 193 7.38 16.27 14.24
CA SER A 193 8.56 16.24 15.08
C SER A 193 9.82 15.99 14.26
N CYS A 194 10.89 16.74 14.51
CA CYS A 194 12.23 16.48 13.96
C CYS A 194 12.96 15.32 14.66
N ALA A 195 12.24 14.47 15.40
CA ALA A 195 12.82 13.36 16.14
C ALA A 195 13.35 12.26 15.21
N ASP A 196 14.45 11.62 15.62
CA ASP A 196 15.01 10.48 14.90
C ASP A 196 14.10 9.26 15.04
N ASN A 197 13.55 8.79 13.91
CA ASN A 197 12.72 7.60 13.80
C ASN A 197 13.50 6.38 13.27
N SER A 198 14.82 6.46 13.22
CA SER A 198 15.67 5.42 12.63
C SER A 198 15.93 4.23 13.56
N ASN A 199 15.38 4.23 14.78
CA ASN A 199 15.52 3.17 15.80
C ASN A 199 16.98 2.70 15.99
N SER A 200 17.93 3.63 15.90
CA SER A 200 19.35 3.33 16.09
C SER A 200 19.63 3.15 17.58
N VAL A 201 20.05 1.95 17.99
CA VAL A 201 20.80 1.75 19.24
C VAL A 201 22.28 2.04 19.03
#